data_AF-J7SJA0-F1
#
_entry.id   AF-J7SJA0-F1
#
_cell.length_a   1.000
_cell.length_b   1.000
_cell.length_c   1.000
_cell.angle_alpha   90.00
_cell.angle_beta   90.00
_cell.angle_gamma   90.00
#
_symmetry.space_group_name_H-M   'P 1'
#
loop_
_entity.id
_entity.type
_entity.pdbx_description
1 polymer ?
#
loop_
_entity_poly.entity_id
_entity_poly.type
_entity_poly.pdbx_seq_one_letter_code
_entity_poly.pdbx_strand_id
1 'polypeptide(L)'
;MKKKAYITGVLAAAIGLGIMTAAPSAEAAQPVQQLSYENGASNEYSFRMKEEDRVHEQNVRKIRFEFRRDGDQAKYDRAMKEEQKRHDQAVKIIKRDYQKRTPWRH
;
A
#
# COMPACT_ATOMS: atom_id res chain seq x y z
N MET A 1 42.60 11.81 7.91
CA MET A 1 41.39 11.18 8.49
C MET A 1 40.48 12.27 9.04
N LYS A 2 39.28 12.45 8.45
CA LYS A 2 38.36 13.56 8.79
C LYS A 2 37.43 13.12 9.93
N LYS A 3 37.43 13.85 11.05
CA LYS A 3 36.59 13.58 12.23
C LYS A 3 35.22 14.23 12.03
N LYS A 4 34.16 13.45 12.26
CA LYS A 4 32.75 13.83 12.13
C LYS A 4 32.32 14.63 13.35
N ALA A 5 31.73 15.81 13.14
CA ALA A 5 31.08 16.59 14.20
C ALA A 5 29.60 16.21 14.26
N TYR A 6 29.17 15.76 15.44
CA TYR A 6 27.76 15.57 15.80
C TYR A 6 27.18 16.94 16.18
N ILE A 7 26.04 17.30 15.59
CA ILE A 7 25.24 18.45 16.02
C ILE A 7 23.91 17.91 16.52
N THR A 8 23.73 18.03 17.84
CA THR A 8 22.53 17.72 18.61
C THR A 8 21.83 19.04 18.96
N GLY A 9 20.51 19.10 18.78
CA GLY A 9 19.62 20.16 19.28
C GLY A 9 19.62 21.44 18.43
N VAL A 10 18.53 22.20 18.26
CA VAL A 10 17.35 22.42 19.11
C VAL A 10 16.19 22.87 18.21
N LEU A 11 14.99 22.44 18.55
CA LEU A 11 13.71 22.86 18.01
C LEU A 11 13.46 24.35 18.32
N ALA A 12 13.31 25.19 17.30
CA ALA A 12 12.83 26.56 17.45
C ALA A 12 11.53 26.74 16.67
N ALA A 13 10.42 26.82 17.41
CA ALA A 13 9.13 27.24 16.89
C ALA A 13 9.17 28.73 16.56
N ALA A 14 8.89 29.08 15.31
CA ALA A 14 8.58 30.44 14.90
C ALA A 14 7.20 30.42 14.22
N ILE A 15 6.20 30.85 14.98
CA ILE A 15 4.87 31.21 14.50
C ILE A 15 5.03 32.54 13.77
N GLY A 16 4.57 32.60 12.52
CA GLY A 16 4.37 33.89 11.86
C GLY A 16 4.42 33.81 10.34
N LEU A 17 3.26 33.63 9.72
CA LEU A 17 2.99 34.20 8.39
C LEU A 17 1.52 34.61 8.34
N GLY A 18 1.29 35.89 8.63
CA GLY A 18 0.13 36.59 8.11
C GLY A 18 0.31 36.81 6.62
N ILE A 19 -0.69 36.42 5.84
CA ILE A 19 -0.94 37.04 4.53
C ILE A 19 -2.45 37.08 4.35
N MET A 20 -3.02 38.27 4.54
CA MET A 20 -4.28 38.64 3.92
C MET A 20 -3.99 38.98 2.46
N THR A 21 -4.47 38.18 1.51
CA THR A 21 -4.65 38.63 0.13
C THR A 21 -5.70 37.78 -0.60
N ALA A 22 -6.74 38.48 -1.06
CA ALA A 22 -7.59 38.21 -2.21
C ALA A 22 -8.52 36.99 -2.20
N ALA A 23 -9.83 37.29 -2.27
CA ALA A 23 -10.87 36.36 -2.68
C ALA A 23 -10.58 35.77 -4.07
N PRO A 24 -10.91 34.48 -4.29
CA PRO A 24 -11.23 33.99 -5.62
C PRO A 24 -12.74 33.73 -5.73
N SER A 25 -13.43 34.64 -6.41
CA SER A 25 -14.60 34.27 -7.20
C SER A 25 -14.07 33.66 -8.49
N ALA A 26 -14.02 32.33 -8.59
CA ALA A 26 -13.81 31.60 -9.85
C ALA A 26 -14.11 30.10 -9.61
N GLU A 27 -15.17 29.64 -10.28
CA GLU A 27 -15.52 28.25 -10.59
C GLU A 27 -15.16 27.19 -9.53
N ALA A 28 -16.17 26.83 -8.70
CA ALA A 28 -16.15 25.62 -7.90
C ALA A 28 -16.13 24.37 -8.81
N ALA A 29 -14.96 24.02 -9.33
CA ALA A 29 -14.65 22.64 -9.66
C ALA A 29 -14.79 21.87 -8.34
N GLN A 30 -15.85 21.07 -8.22
CA GLN A 30 -16.00 20.23 -7.05
C GLN A 30 -14.69 19.46 -6.86
N PRO A 31 -14.06 19.52 -5.68
CA PRO A 31 -12.88 18.70 -5.44
C PRO A 31 -13.37 17.27 -5.63
N VAL A 32 -12.91 16.62 -6.71
CA VAL A 32 -13.09 15.18 -6.89
C VAL A 32 -12.51 14.59 -5.63
N GLN A 33 -13.38 14.15 -4.72
CA GLN A 33 -12.98 13.64 -3.42
C GLN A 33 -12.12 12.43 -3.71
N GLN A 34 -10.79 12.62 -3.72
CA GLN A 34 -9.85 11.54 -3.88
C GLN A 34 -10.10 10.66 -2.66
N LEU A 35 -10.72 9.50 -2.88
CA LEU A 35 -10.84 8.46 -1.88
C LEU A 35 -9.40 8.10 -1.49
N SER A 36 -8.90 8.70 -0.42
CA SER A 36 -7.60 8.38 0.13
C SER A 36 -7.77 7.09 0.93
N TYR A 37 -7.34 5.98 0.36
CA TYR A 37 -7.36 4.70 1.07
C TYR A 37 -6.21 4.68 2.10
N GLU A 38 -6.37 3.95 3.20
CA GLU A 38 -5.41 3.91 4.32
C GLU A 38 -3.97 3.54 3.90
N ASN A 39 -3.81 2.82 2.79
CA ASN A 39 -2.51 2.46 2.23
C ASN A 39 -1.92 3.48 1.24
N GLY A 40 -2.49 4.69 1.18
CA GLY A 40 -2.09 5.78 0.29
C GLY A 40 -2.42 5.52 -1.18
N ALA A 41 -3.31 4.58 -1.50
CA ALA A 41 -3.80 4.41 -2.86
C ALA A 41 -4.79 5.53 -3.21
N SER A 42 -4.70 5.98 -4.46
CA SER A 42 -5.61 6.99 -5.04
C SER A 42 -6.89 6.38 -5.62
N ASN A 43 -6.97 5.04 -5.71
CA ASN A 43 -8.15 4.31 -6.19
C ASN A 43 -8.28 2.92 -5.54
N GLU A 44 -9.52 2.42 -5.54
CA GLU A 44 -9.91 1.13 -4.96
C GLU A 44 -9.13 -0.05 -5.54
N TYR A 45 -8.90 -0.03 -6.85
CA TYR A 45 -8.15 -1.08 -7.54
C TYR A 45 -6.73 -1.20 -6.99
N SER A 46 -6.00 -0.08 -6.88
CA SER A 46 -4.63 -0.06 -6.37
C SER A 46 -4.60 -0.38 -4.89
N PHE A 47 -5.63 0.00 -4.13
CA PHE A 47 -5.78 -0.42 -2.75
C PHE A 47 -5.86 -1.94 -2.64
N ARG A 48 -6.80 -2.56 -3.37
CA ARG A 48 -7.01 -4.02 -3.37
C ARG A 48 -5.81 -4.80 -3.89
N MET A 49 -5.13 -4.29 -4.92
CA MET A 49 -3.90 -4.91 -5.44
C MET A 49 -2.78 -4.92 -4.39
N LYS A 50 -2.54 -3.78 -3.71
CA LYS A 50 -1.54 -3.69 -2.65
C LYS A 50 -1.87 -4.59 -1.46
N GLU A 51 -3.14 -4.66 -1.08
CA GLU A 51 -3.57 -5.55 0.01
C GLU A 51 -3.40 -7.02 -0.35
N GLU A 52 -3.75 -7.42 -1.58
CA GLU A 52 -3.54 -8.78 -2.06
C GLU A 52 -2.04 -9.15 -2.11
N ASP A 53 -1.18 -8.23 -2.56
CA ASP A 53 0.26 -8.45 -2.57
C ASP A 53 0.82 -8.59 -1.14
N ARG A 54 0.30 -7.82 -0.17
CA ARG A 54 0.66 -7.97 1.25
C ARG A 54 0.26 -9.35 1.79
N VAL A 55 -0.95 -9.81 1.49
CA VAL A 55 -1.43 -11.15 1.89
C VAL A 55 -0.54 -12.23 1.27
N HIS A 56 -0.23 -12.11 -0.02
CA HIS A 56 0.66 -13.04 -0.70
C HIS A 56 2.04 -13.08 -0.05
N GLU A 57 2.63 -11.93 0.24
CA GLU A 57 3.93 -11.85 0.90
C GLU A 57 3.90 -12.51 2.30
N GLN A 58 2.85 -12.26 3.09
CA GLN A 58 2.68 -12.89 4.40
C GLN A 58 2.58 -14.42 4.30
N ASN A 59 1.82 -14.94 3.33
CA ASN A 59 1.68 -16.37 3.13
C ASN A 59 2.99 -17.01 2.66
N VAL A 60 3.71 -16.38 1.72
CA VAL A 60 5.04 -16.84 1.29
C VAL A 60 6.03 -16.84 2.46
N ARG A 61 6.01 -15.81 3.30
CA ARG A 61 6.86 -15.77 4.52
C ARG A 61 6.52 -16.92 5.47
N LYS A 62 5.24 -17.22 5.66
CA LYS A 62 4.79 -18.37 6.47
C LYS A 62 5.29 -19.69 5.90
N ILE A 63 5.12 -19.92 4.60
CA ILE A 63 5.58 -21.13 3.91
C ILE A 63 7.11 -21.30 4.06
N ARG A 64 7.88 -20.22 3.88
CA ARG A 64 9.33 -20.23 4.09
C ARG A 64 9.73 -20.49 5.53
N PHE A 65 8.95 -20.02 6.50
CA PHE A 65 9.19 -20.31 7.91
C PHE A 65 8.94 -21.78 8.22
N GLU A 66 7.85 -22.36 7.73
CA GLU A 66 7.55 -23.79 7.88
C GLU A 66 8.62 -24.67 7.22
N PHE A 67 9.11 -24.28 6.04
CA PHE A 67 10.20 -24.99 5.38
C PHE A 67 11.51 -24.93 6.18
N ARG A 68 11.87 -23.78 6.75
CA ARG A 68 13.06 -23.69 7.62
C ARG A 68 12.96 -24.56 8.87
N ARG A 69 11.75 -24.85 9.35
CA ARG A 69 11.50 -25.70 10.51
C ARG A 69 11.53 -27.19 10.15
N ASP A 70 10.85 -27.57 9.07
CA ASP A 70 10.61 -28.97 8.73
C ASP A 70 11.62 -29.52 7.71
N GLY A 71 12.24 -28.66 6.88
CA GLY A 71 13.20 -29.04 5.84
C GLY A 71 12.62 -29.77 4.62
N ASP A 72 11.31 -29.99 4.58
CA ASP A 72 10.63 -30.76 3.54
C ASP A 72 10.41 -29.92 2.26
N GLN A 73 11.20 -30.22 1.23
CA GLN A 73 11.14 -29.55 -0.06
C GLN A 73 9.82 -29.80 -0.81
N ALA A 74 9.28 -31.03 -0.74
CA ALA A 74 8.07 -31.38 -1.48
C ALA A 74 6.85 -30.63 -0.91
N LYS A 75 6.78 -30.51 0.42
CA LYS A 75 5.77 -29.70 1.10
C LYS A 75 5.91 -28.22 0.76
N TYR A 76 7.13 -27.69 0.74
CA TYR A 76 7.39 -26.30 0.35
C TYR A 76 6.94 -26.00 -1.08
N ASP A 77 7.35 -26.83 -2.06
CA ASP A 77 7.03 -26.63 -3.47
C ASP A 77 5.52 -26.68 -3.71
N ARG A 78 4.84 -27.62 -3.05
CA ARG A 78 3.38 -27.73 -3.10
C ARG A 78 2.72 -26.47 -2.53
N ALA A 79 3.12 -26.04 -1.34
CA ALA A 79 2.53 -24.88 -0.67
C ALA A 79 2.79 -23.59 -1.46
N MET A 80 3.99 -23.41 -2.02
CA MET A 80 4.32 -22.28 -2.88
C MET A 80 3.43 -22.24 -4.14
N LYS A 81 3.20 -23.40 -4.77
CA LYS A 81 2.35 -23.50 -5.96
C LYS A 81 0.88 -23.21 -5.64
N GLU A 82 0.39 -23.68 -4.50
CA GLU A 82 -0.98 -23.40 -4.03
C GLU A 82 -1.16 -21.91 -3.71
N GLU A 83 -0.19 -21.28 -3.05
CA GLU A 83 -0.22 -19.85 -2.74
C GLU A 83 -0.12 -18.98 -4.01
N GLN A 84 0.74 -19.36 -4.96
CA GLN A 84 0.80 -18.65 -6.25
C GLN A 84 -0.52 -18.74 -7.01
N LYS A 85 -1.15 -19.92 -7.03
CA LYS A 85 -2.46 -20.11 -7.66
C LYS A 85 -3.53 -19.25 -7.00
N ARG A 86 -3.50 -19.11 -5.67
CA ARG A 86 -4.43 -18.26 -4.91
C ARG A 86 -4.23 -16.78 -5.26
N HIS A 87 -2.98 -16.29 -5.26
CA HIS A 87 -2.65 -14.91 -5.63
C HIS A 87 -3.09 -14.60 -7.07
N ASP A 88 -2.78 -15.48 -8.02
CA ASP A 88 -3.21 -15.32 -9.41
C ASP A 88 -4.74 -15.23 -9.56
N GLN A 89 -5.47 -16.05 -8.80
CA GLN A 89 -6.94 -16.02 -8.80
C GLN A 89 -7.48 -14.72 -8.20
N ALA A 90 -6.92 -14.26 -7.07
CA ALA A 90 -7.32 -13.02 -6.43
C ALA A 90 -7.04 -11.80 -7.32
N VAL A 91 -5.85 -11.74 -7.93
CA VAL A 91 -5.49 -10.69 -8.90
C VAL A 91 -6.44 -10.70 -10.10
N LYS A 92 -6.81 -11.87 -10.63
CA LYS A 92 -7.79 -11.98 -11.72
C LYS A 92 -9.16 -11.44 -11.32
N ILE A 93 -9.61 -11.71 -10.10
CA ILE A 93 -10.88 -11.19 -9.58
C ILE A 93 -10.82 -9.67 -9.44
N ILE A 94 -9.77 -9.13 -8.80
CA ILE A 94 -9.59 -7.67 -8.63
C ILE A 94 -9.55 -6.96 -9.99
N LYS A 95 -8.81 -7.49 -10.96
CA LYS A 95 -8.77 -6.97 -12.34
C LYS A 95 -10.13 -7.02 -13.02
N ARG A 96 -10.86 -8.12 -12.89
CA ARG A 96 -12.20 -8.28 -13.47
C ARG A 96 -13.19 -7.28 -12.86
N ASP A 97 -13.19 -7.12 -11.54
CA ASP A 97 -14.09 -6.21 -10.85
C ASP A 97 -13.85 -4.77 -11.30
N TYR A 98 -12.58 -4.37 -11.43
CA TYR A 98 -12.22 -3.06 -11.96
C TYR A 98 -12.71 -2.85 -13.39
N GLN A 99 -12.53 -3.83 -14.28
CA GLN A 99 -13.02 -3.76 -15.66
C GLN A 99 -14.54 -3.65 -15.73
N LYS A 100 -15.26 -4.37 -14.86
CA LYS A 100 -16.72 -4.34 -14.78
C LYS A 100 -17.27 -3.16 -14.00
N ARG A 101 -16.40 -2.30 -13.43
CA ARG A 101 -16.77 -1.21 -12.51
C ARG A 101 -17.64 -1.70 -11.35
N THR A 102 -17.43 -2.93 -10.91
CA THR A 102 -18.14 -3.48 -9.75
C THR A 102 -17.52 -2.86 -8.50
N PRO A 103 -18.30 -2.13 -7.67
CA PRO A 103 -17.80 -1.54 -6.43
C PRO A 103 -17.30 -2.64 -5.48
N TRP A 104 -16.23 -2.39 -4.74
CA TRP A 104 -15.77 -3.35 -3.73
C TRP A 104 -16.45 -3.09 -2.38
N ARG A 105 -17.42 -3.96 -2.08
CA ARG A 105 -18.35 -3.91 -0.94
C ARG A 105 -19.36 -2.74 -1.02
N HIS A 106 -20.63 -3.09 -0.86
CA HIS A 106 -21.75 -2.17 -0.63
C HIS A 106 -21.97 -2.03 0.88
#